data_AF-A0A7Y0DC42-F1
#
_entry.id   AF-A0A7Y0DC42-F1
#
_cell.length_a   1.000
_cell.length_b   1.000
_cell.length_c   1.000
_cell.angle_alpha   90.00
_cell.angle_beta   90.00
_cell.angle_gamma   90.00
#
_symmetry.space_group_name_H-M   'P 1'
#
loop_
_entity.id
_entity.type
_entity.pdbx_description
1 polymer ?
#
loop_
_entity_poly.entity_id
_entity_poly.type
_entity_poly.pdbx_seq_one_letter_code
_entity_poly.pdbx_strand_id
1 'polypeptide(L)'
;MGFKGLFEGWHIVILILVVVIVFGWKRLPDVARSLGRSMRIFKPEVEEMKKDGKSTPSAASGDTVKGETVDPSPGQGTVQDPPARETHNQPPA
;
A
#
# COMPACT_ATOMS: atom_id res chain seq x y z
N MET A 1 39.38 11.47 20.41
CA MET A 1 38.55 12.11 19.38
C MET A 1 37.35 11.20 19.12
N GLY A 2 36.27 11.42 19.86
CA GLY A 2 35.18 10.45 19.97
C GLY A 2 34.13 10.58 18.88
N PHE A 3 33.45 9.46 18.62
CA PHE A 3 32.34 9.16 17.72
C PHE A 3 31.08 10.06 17.85
N LYS A 4 31.21 11.26 18.43
CA LYS A 4 30.11 12.19 18.73
C LYS A 4 29.50 12.85 17.50
N GLY A 5 30.22 12.93 16.39
CA GLY A 5 29.66 13.43 15.13
C GLY A 5 28.58 12.51 14.56
N LEU A 6 28.78 11.19 14.58
CA LEU A 6 27.94 10.22 13.86
C LEU A 6 26.50 10.10 14.36
N PHE A 7 26.23 10.50 15.61
CA PHE A 7 24.90 10.40 16.25
C PHE A 7 24.19 11.74 16.38
N GLU A 8 24.80 12.82 15.88
CA GLU A 8 24.12 14.11 15.75
C GLU A 8 23.10 13.93 14.63
N GLY A 9 21.80 13.98 14.95
CA GLY A 9 20.68 13.53 14.10
C GLY A 9 20.66 14.08 12.66
N TRP A 10 21.49 15.07 12.38
CA TRP A 10 21.90 15.49 11.04
C TRP A 10 22.37 14.34 10.12
N HIS A 11 23.04 13.31 10.65
CA HIS A 11 23.49 12.18 9.84
C HIS A 11 22.32 11.37 9.27
N ILE A 12 21.23 11.25 10.04
CA ILE A 12 20.02 10.55 9.59
C ILE A 12 19.35 11.32 8.46
N VAL A 13 19.34 12.65 8.52
CA VAL A 13 18.82 13.51 7.44
C VAL A 13 19.63 13.31 6.16
N ILE A 14 20.97 13.27 6.27
CA ILE A 14 21.86 13.02 5.13
C ILE A 14 21.63 11.62 4.56
N LEU A 15 21.46 10.59 5.40
CA LEU A 15 21.17 9.23 4.94
C LEU A 15 19.84 9.17 4.17
N ILE A 16 18.78 9.78 4.71
CA ILE A 16 17.48 9.85 4.03
C ILE A 16 17.62 10.58 2.69
N LEU A 17 18.38 11.67 2.66
CA LEU A 17 18.63 12.43 1.44
C LEU A 17 19.30 11.56 0.36
N VAL A 18 20.34 10.81 0.73
CA VAL A 18 21.02 9.87 -0.19
C VAL A 18 20.07 8.79 -0.68
N VAL A 19 19.26 8.20 0.20
CA VAL A 19 18.27 7.18 -0.18
C VAL A 19 17.23 7.77 -1.14
N VAL A 20 16.75 8.99 -0.90
CA VAL A 20 15.79 9.68 -1.78
C VAL A 20 16.41 9.99 -3.16
N ILE A 21 17.71 10.31 -3.22
CA ILE A 21 18.40 10.55 -4.50
C ILE A 21 18.52 9.24 -5.30
N VAL A 22 18.90 8.14 -4.65
CA VAL A 22 19.11 6.84 -5.33
C VAL A 22 17.78 6.19 -5.73
N PHE A 23 16.81 6.16 -4.83
CA PHE A 23 15.51 5.51 -5.09
C PHE A 23 14.51 6.46 -5.76
N GLY A 24 14.63 7.76 -5.56
CA GLY A 24 13.67 8.77 -6.00
C GLY A 24 12.55 9.02 -4.98
N TRP A 25 12.21 10.30 -4.81
CA TRP A 25 11.14 10.79 -3.93
C TRP A 25 9.76 10.12 -4.16
N LYS A 26 9.44 9.72 -5.40
CA LYS A 26 8.19 8.99 -5.72
C LYS A 26 8.22 7.50 -5.37
N ARG A 27 9.40 6.89 -5.18
CA ARG A 27 9.53 5.44 -4.91
C ARG A 27 9.57 5.10 -3.42
N LEU A 28 10.03 6.01 -2.55
CA LEU A 28 9.94 5.84 -1.09
C LEU A 28 8.52 5.47 -0.60
N PRO A 29 7.45 6.21 -0.94
CA PRO A 29 6.11 5.88 -0.44
C PRO A 29 5.58 4.55 -1.00
N ASP A 30 5.99 4.18 -2.21
CA ASP A 30 5.60 2.92 -2.85
C ASP A 30 6.26 1.71 -2.17
N VAL A 31 7.56 1.79 -1.92
CA VAL A 31 8.34 0.79 -1.16
C VAL A 31 7.84 0.69 0.27
N ALA A 32 7.57 1.81 0.95
CA ALA A 32 7.01 1.80 2.30
C ALA A 32 5.61 1.17 2.35
N ARG A 33 4.75 1.43 1.36
CA ARG A 33 3.40 0.84 1.28
C ARG A 33 3.43 -0.66 0.95
N SER A 34 4.33 -1.12 0.09
CA SER A 34 4.49 -2.55 -0.20
C SER A 34 5.07 -3.30 1.01
N LEU A 35 6.13 -2.78 1.62
CA LEU A 35 6.71 -3.32 2.85
C LEU A 35 5.70 -3.29 4.03
N GLY A 36 4.90 -2.23 4.15
CA GLY A 36 3.87 -2.11 5.19
C GLY A 36 2.75 -3.14 5.06
N ARG A 37 2.32 -3.45 3.83
CA ARG A 37 1.34 -4.52 3.56
C ARG A 37 1.89 -5.89 3.96
N SER A 38 3.12 -6.19 3.59
CA SER A 38 3.82 -7.41 4.02
C SER A 38 3.96 -7.47 5.54
N MET A 39 4.45 -6.41 6.17
CA MET A 39 4.61 -6.34 7.63
C MET A 39 3.30 -6.52 8.39
N ARG A 40 2.16 -6.07 7.87
CA ARG A 40 0.84 -6.25 8.51
C ARG A 40 0.44 -7.72 8.58
N ILE A 41 0.84 -8.52 7.60
CA ILE A 41 0.57 -9.97 7.55
C ILE A 41 1.59 -10.72 8.41
N PHE A 42 2.86 -10.29 8.42
CA PHE A 42 3.90 -10.90 9.25
C PHE A 42 3.81 -10.53 10.74
N LYS A 43 3.21 -9.38 11.09
CA LYS A 43 3.04 -8.92 12.48
C LYS A 43 2.30 -9.93 13.37
N PRO A 44 1.10 -10.44 13.00
CA PRO A 44 0.37 -11.39 13.83
C PRO A 44 1.13 -12.70 14.02
N GLU A 45 1.81 -13.21 12.99
CA GLU A 45 2.57 -14.47 13.10
C GLU A 45 3.79 -14.33 14.02
N VAL A 46 4.49 -13.19 13.97
CA VAL A 46 5.59 -12.87 14.90
C VAL A 46 5.07 -12.54 16.30
N GLU A 47 3.90 -11.91 16.42
CA GLU A 47 3.20 -11.67 17.69
C GLU A 47 2.78 -12.98 18.35
N GLU A 48 2.29 -13.95 17.59
CA GLU A 48 1.90 -15.28 18.07
C GLU A 48 3.12 -16.01 18.64
N MET A 49 4.24 -16.01 17.91
CA MET A 49 5.52 -16.53 18.43
C MET A 49 5.99 -15.81 19.72
N LYS A 50 5.66 -14.53 19.89
CA LYS A 50 5.95 -13.78 21.13
C LYS A 50 4.91 -14.01 22.24
N LYS A 51 3.65 -14.30 21.88
CA LYS A 51 2.51 -14.52 22.78
C LYS A 51 2.42 -15.95 23.31
N ASP A 52 3.07 -16.93 22.68
CA ASP A 52 3.28 -18.27 23.25
C ASP A 52 4.00 -18.23 24.64
N GLY A 53 4.54 -17.06 25.04
CA GLY A 53 5.02 -16.78 26.41
C GLY A 53 4.12 -15.91 27.32
N LYS A 54 3.04 -15.28 26.84
CA LYS A 54 2.03 -14.54 27.65
C LYS A 54 0.81 -14.09 26.84
N SER A 55 -0.39 -14.34 27.37
CA SER A 55 -1.71 -14.20 26.73
C SER A 55 -2.19 -12.77 26.39
N THR A 56 -2.66 -12.59 25.14
CA THR A 56 -3.84 -11.83 24.62
C THR A 56 -3.98 -10.29 24.88
N PRO A 57 -4.61 -9.43 24.03
CA PRO A 57 -5.35 -9.61 22.74
C PRO A 57 -4.70 -8.96 21.51
N SER A 58 -5.25 -9.27 20.33
CA SER A 58 -4.98 -8.63 19.05
C SER A 58 -6.16 -7.70 18.72
N ALA A 59 -5.92 -6.40 18.66
CA ALA A 59 -6.84 -5.42 18.10
C ALA A 59 -6.27 -5.03 16.72
N ALA A 60 -6.86 -5.60 15.67
CA ALA A 60 -6.58 -5.21 14.29
C ALA A 60 -7.05 -3.77 14.07
N SER A 61 -6.21 -2.79 14.40
CA SER A 61 -6.38 -1.42 13.94
C SER A 61 -6.21 -1.38 12.42
N GLY A 62 -7.22 -0.82 11.75
CA GLY A 62 -7.08 -0.30 10.40
C GLY A 62 -7.84 -1.09 9.35
N ASP A 63 -9.16 -1.13 9.49
CA ASP A 63 -10.05 -0.95 8.35
C ASP A 63 -9.60 0.32 7.59
N THR A 64 -9.05 0.13 6.40
CA THR A 64 -8.92 1.18 5.37
C THR A 64 -9.07 0.49 4.01
N VAL A 65 -10.31 0.14 3.69
CA VAL A 65 -10.79 0.19 2.29
C VAL A 65 -10.88 1.69 1.98
N LYS A 66 -10.25 2.27 0.95
CA LYS A 66 -10.29 1.93 -0.47
C LYS A 66 -8.98 2.38 -1.12
N GLY A 67 -8.23 1.42 -1.66
CA GLY A 67 -7.23 1.68 -2.67
C GLY A 67 -7.92 1.92 -3.99
N GLU A 68 -8.06 3.18 -4.38
CA GLU A 68 -8.36 3.57 -5.75
C GLU A 68 -7.65 4.89 -6.01
N THR A 69 -6.39 4.83 -6.43
CA THR A 69 -5.81 5.96 -7.17
C THR A 69 -6.28 5.79 -8.61
N VAL A 70 -7.53 6.19 -8.86
CA VAL A 70 -7.94 6.60 -10.21
C VAL A 70 -7.05 7.78 -10.57
N ASP A 71 -6.18 7.57 -11.55
CA ASP A 71 -5.55 8.65 -12.28
C ASP A 71 -6.67 9.42 -12.99
N PRO A 72 -6.97 10.69 -12.66
CA PRO A 72 -7.86 11.48 -13.48
C PRO A 72 -7.09 11.93 -14.72
N SER A 73 -6.85 11.00 -15.64
CA SER A 73 -6.69 11.37 -17.05
C SER A 73 -8.09 11.58 -17.61
N PRO A 74 -8.50 12.82 -17.96
CA PRO A 74 -9.77 13.04 -18.64
C PRO A 74 -9.61 12.59 -20.09
N GLY A 75 -9.81 11.30 -20.33
CA GLY A 75 -9.75 10.75 -21.67
C GLY A 75 -10.00 9.25 -21.70
N GLN A 76 -11.20 8.87 -22.14
CA GLN A 76 -11.61 7.54 -22.61
C GLN A 76 -11.92 6.52 -21.48
N GLY A 77 -13.07 5.85 -21.42
CA GLY A 77 -14.11 5.65 -22.42
C GLY A 77 -15.50 5.65 -21.79
N THR A 78 -16.43 6.23 -22.54
CA THR A 78 -17.86 6.04 -22.40
C THR A 78 -18.21 4.56 -22.50
N VAL A 79 -18.37 3.88 -21.36
CA VAL A 79 -19.28 2.73 -21.29
C VAL A 79 -20.68 3.31 -21.11
N GLN A 80 -21.23 3.79 -22.22
CA GLN A 80 -22.68 3.98 -22.35
C GLN A 80 -23.26 2.59 -22.60
N ASP A 81 -23.86 2.01 -21.57
CA ASP A 81 -24.96 1.07 -21.75
C ASP A 81 -26.24 1.89 -21.84
N PRO A 82 -27.04 1.69 -22.91
CA PRO A 82 -28.46 1.53 -22.68
C PRO A 82 -28.96 0.15 -23.18
N PRO A 83 -29.79 -0.54 -22.37
CA PRO A 83 -30.34 -1.86 -22.69
C PRO A 83 -31.54 -1.69 -23.63
N ALA A 84 -31.32 -1.83 -24.93
CA ALA A 84 -32.40 -1.91 -25.91
C ALA A 84 -31.91 -2.61 -27.20
N ARG A 85 -31.80 -3.94 -27.17
CA ARG A 85 -31.92 -4.77 -28.38
C ARG A 85 -33.26 -5.46 -28.31
N GLU A 86 -34.12 -4.96 -29.15
CA GLU A 86 -35.53 -5.23 -29.29
C GLU A 86 -35.82 -6.69 -29.63
N THR A 87 -36.96 -7.14 -29.11
CA THR A 87 -37.73 -8.33 -29.47
C THR A 87 -37.93 -8.47 -30.97
N HIS A 88 -37.10 -9.25 -31.68
CA HIS A 88 -37.50 -9.87 -32.96
C HIS A 88 -36.48 -10.93 -33.40
N ASN A 89 -36.84 -12.22 -33.34
CA ASN A 89 -36.26 -13.37 -34.09
C ASN A 89 -36.97 -14.65 -33.58
N GLN A 90 -38.25 -14.84 -33.93
CA GLN A 90 -38.76 -15.77 -34.95
C GLN A 90 -38.62 -17.29 -34.63
N PRO A 91 -39.68 -18.08 -34.93
CA PRO A 91 -40.02 -19.35 -34.28
C PRO A 91 -39.22 -20.58 -34.76
N PRO A 92 -39.23 -21.69 -33.98
CA PRO A 92 -38.61 -22.95 -34.36
C PRO A 92 -39.41 -23.65 -35.48
N ALA A 93 -38.69 -24.19 -36.47
CA ALA A 93 -39.19 -25.12 -37.48
C ALA A 93 -38.70 -26.54 -37.15
#